data_AF-A0A2V7YLQ0-F1
#
_entry.id   AF-A0A2V7YLQ0-F1
#
_cell.length_a   1.000
_cell.length_b   1.000
_cell.length_c   1.000
_cell.angle_alpha   90.00
_cell.angle_beta   90.00
_cell.angle_gamma   90.00
#
_symmetry.space_group_name_H-M   'P 1'
#
loop_
_entity.id
_entity.type
_entity.pdbx_description
1 polymer ?
#
loop_
_entity_poly.entity_id
_entity_poly.type
_entity_poly.pdbx_seq_one_letter_code
_entity_poly.pdbx_strand_id
1 'polypeptide(L)'
;MTAVETTATLSEQQLGLMFQYTVEAYKTFEKLAENLPNPMSATMFKQFAVDERDNRDLLEMKIAAAGATRVRTTLGSDLQFQEILEGSLSFRETTEFLINRERTMEKKLVEWGRGVSSVDRNLVIYLASGKRAHIVQLERELELIKLDRDWFKREDAQFRIVHGQREKD
;
A
#
# COMPACT_ATOMS: atom_id res chain seq x y z
N MET A 1 -9.78 34.48 13.77
CA MET A 1 -9.37 33.50 12.73
C MET A 1 -10.63 33.10 11.99
N THR A 2 -10.80 33.59 10.76
CA THR A 2 -11.88 33.15 9.86
C THR A 2 -11.50 31.80 9.29
N ALA A 3 -12.23 30.75 9.65
CA ALA A 3 -12.11 29.44 9.03
C ALA A 3 -12.53 29.59 7.56
N VAL A 4 -11.59 29.42 6.64
CA VAL A 4 -11.93 29.29 5.22
C VAL A 4 -12.64 27.93 5.09
N GLU A 5 -13.96 27.96 4.96
CA GLU A 5 -14.75 26.76 4.66
C GLU A 5 -14.28 26.21 3.32
N THR A 6 -13.50 25.14 3.38
CA THR A 6 -13.04 24.42 2.21
C THR A 6 -14.24 23.62 1.71
N THR A 7 -14.85 24.04 0.61
CA THR A 7 -16.10 23.47 0.08
C THR A 7 -15.89 22.47 -1.05
N ALA A 8 -14.64 22.22 -1.48
CA ALA A 8 -14.36 21.32 -2.58
C ALA A 8 -14.61 19.86 -2.15
N THR A 9 -15.54 19.20 -2.82
CA THR A 9 -15.72 17.75 -2.72
C THR A 9 -14.67 17.03 -3.55
N LEU A 10 -14.34 15.79 -3.18
CA LEU A 10 -13.52 14.92 -4.01
C LEU A 10 -14.13 14.77 -5.40
N SER A 11 -13.33 15.00 -6.44
CA SER A 11 -13.76 14.81 -7.81
C SER A 11 -13.85 13.33 -8.17
N GLU A 12 -14.64 13.00 -9.19
CA GLU A 12 -14.72 11.63 -9.73
C GLU A 12 -13.35 11.10 -10.16
N GLN A 13 -12.48 11.98 -10.69
CA GLN A 13 -11.11 11.62 -11.06
C GLN A 13 -10.26 11.25 -9.84
N GLN A 14 -10.39 12.00 -8.73
CA GLN A 14 -9.67 11.70 -7.49
C GLN A 14 -10.16 10.38 -6.86
N LEU A 15 -11.48 10.21 -6.78
CA LEU A 15 -12.09 8.96 -6.31
C LEU A 15 -11.68 7.78 -7.18
N GLY A 16 -11.64 7.98 -8.49
CA GLY A 16 -11.25 6.93 -9.43
C GLY A 16 -9.80 6.52 -9.30
N LEU A 17 -8.89 7.49 -9.13
CA LEU A 17 -7.48 7.23 -8.89
C LEU A 17 -7.24 6.49 -7.58
N MET A 18 -7.90 6.90 -6.49
CA MET A 18 -7.82 6.19 -5.20
C MET A 18 -8.32 4.76 -5.33
N PHE A 19 -9.46 4.57 -5.99
CA PHE A 19 -10.07 3.26 -6.18
C PHE A 19 -9.17 2.32 -6.97
N GLN A 20 -8.68 2.77 -8.14
CA GLN A 20 -7.79 1.98 -8.97
C GLN A 20 -6.51 1.60 -8.22
N TYR A 21 -5.87 2.55 -7.56
CA TYR A 21 -4.65 2.29 -6.79
C TYR A 21 -4.87 1.22 -5.73
N THR A 22 -5.96 1.36 -4.95
CA THR A 22 -6.28 0.45 -3.86
C THR A 22 -6.54 -0.96 -4.38
N VAL A 23 -7.21 -1.07 -5.53
CA VAL A 23 -7.44 -2.37 -6.20
C VAL A 23 -6.15 -3.03 -6.65
N GLU A 24 -5.25 -2.28 -7.25
CA GLU A 24 -3.94 -2.78 -7.66
C GLU A 24 -3.06 -3.13 -6.46
N ALA A 25 -3.14 -2.35 -5.38
CA ALA A 25 -2.39 -2.56 -4.15
C ALA A 25 -2.77 -3.86 -3.46
N TYR A 26 -4.05 -4.10 -3.14
CA TYR A 26 -4.42 -5.34 -2.48
C TYR A 26 -4.04 -6.56 -3.32
N LYS A 27 -4.28 -6.55 -4.64
CA LYS A 27 -3.93 -7.67 -5.52
C LYS A 27 -2.43 -7.97 -5.53
N THR A 28 -1.61 -6.92 -5.48
CA THR A 28 -0.16 -7.08 -5.43
C THR A 28 0.25 -7.70 -4.10
N PHE A 29 -0.28 -7.18 -3.00
CA PHE A 29 0.04 -7.70 -1.66
C PHE A 29 -0.45 -9.13 -1.45
N GLU A 30 -1.61 -9.50 -1.98
CA GLU A 30 -2.07 -10.90 -1.95
C GLU A 30 -1.11 -11.83 -2.66
N LYS A 31 -0.71 -11.48 -3.89
CA LYS A 31 0.24 -12.31 -4.64
C LYS A 31 1.59 -12.40 -3.95
N LEU A 32 2.09 -11.32 -3.35
CA LEU A 32 3.30 -11.37 -2.55
C LEU A 32 3.13 -12.27 -1.32
N ALA A 33 2.01 -12.17 -0.62
CA ALA A 33 1.73 -13.00 0.55
C ALA A 33 1.65 -14.50 0.20
N GLU A 34 1.12 -14.84 -0.97
CA GLU A 34 1.00 -16.23 -1.45
C GLU A 34 2.35 -16.85 -1.87
N ASN A 35 3.29 -16.03 -2.38
CA ASN A 35 4.50 -16.53 -3.02
C ASN A 35 5.77 -16.38 -2.18
N LEU A 36 5.73 -15.68 -1.04
CA LEU A 36 6.90 -15.45 -0.19
C LEU A 36 7.12 -16.60 0.82
N PRO A 37 8.29 -17.28 0.80
CA PRO A 37 8.63 -18.30 1.79
C PRO A 37 8.78 -17.75 3.22
N ASN A 38 9.17 -16.48 3.37
CA ASN A 38 9.31 -15.86 4.68
C ASN A 38 7.93 -15.62 5.33
N PRO A 39 7.60 -16.33 6.43
CA PRO A 39 6.26 -16.27 7.03
C PRO A 39 5.95 -14.91 7.66
N MET A 40 6.96 -14.15 8.10
CA MET A 40 6.78 -12.81 8.67
C MET A 40 6.38 -11.82 7.59
N SER A 41 7.14 -11.78 6.48
CA SER A 41 6.86 -10.89 5.36
C SER A 41 5.54 -11.28 4.67
N ALA A 42 5.27 -12.58 4.51
CA ALA A 42 4.00 -13.07 3.97
C ALA A 42 2.80 -12.63 4.82
N THR A 43 2.91 -12.74 6.16
CA THR A 43 1.85 -12.27 7.08
C THR A 43 1.65 -10.75 6.99
N MET A 44 2.73 -9.98 6.89
CA MET A 44 2.67 -8.53 6.71
C MET A 44 1.91 -8.16 5.42
N PHE A 45 2.29 -8.75 4.29
CA PHE A 45 1.61 -8.48 3.01
C PHE A 45 0.16 -8.95 3.01
N LYS A 46 -0.16 -10.06 3.70
CA LYS A 46 -1.55 -10.49 3.89
C LYS A 46 -2.37 -9.44 4.62
N GLN A 47 -1.81 -8.82 5.67
CA GLN A 47 -2.49 -7.74 6.39
C GLN A 47 -2.67 -6.51 5.49
N PHE A 48 -1.65 -6.12 4.72
CA PHE A 48 -1.80 -4.99 3.78
C PHE A 48 -2.90 -5.24 2.77
N ALA A 49 -3.02 -6.46 2.25
CA ALA A 49 -4.09 -6.81 1.33
C ALA A 49 -5.49 -6.66 1.96
N VAL A 50 -5.65 -7.01 3.24
CA VAL A 50 -6.89 -6.79 3.99
C VAL A 50 -7.17 -5.30 4.14
N ASP A 51 -6.20 -4.52 4.63
CA ASP A 51 -6.34 -3.08 4.82
C ASP A 51 -6.76 -2.38 3.52
N GLU A 52 -6.14 -2.75 2.39
CA GLU A 52 -6.46 -2.20 1.09
C GLU A 52 -7.85 -2.62 0.58
N ARG A 53 -8.32 -3.84 0.86
CA ARG A 53 -9.70 -4.22 0.52
C ARG A 53 -10.71 -3.43 1.31
N ASP A 54 -10.48 -3.24 2.61
CA ASP A 54 -11.36 -2.44 3.45
C ASP A 54 -11.38 -0.98 2.96
N ASN A 55 -10.23 -0.43 2.59
CA ASN A 55 -10.11 0.89 1.97
C ASN A 55 -10.88 0.98 0.64
N ARG A 56 -10.87 -0.07 -0.18
CA ARG A 56 -11.62 -0.15 -1.43
C ARG A 56 -13.11 -0.10 -1.14
N ASP A 57 -13.59 -0.83 -0.16
CA ASP A 57 -15.01 -0.87 0.22
C ASP A 57 -15.48 0.51 0.71
N LEU A 58 -14.68 1.21 1.50
CA LEU A 58 -14.95 2.60 1.91
C LEU A 58 -15.04 3.55 0.71
N LEU A 59 -14.16 3.38 -0.28
CA LEU A 59 -14.19 4.16 -1.51
C LEU A 59 -15.44 3.85 -2.35
N GLU A 60 -15.89 2.60 -2.43
CA GLU A 60 -17.15 2.25 -3.12
C GLU A 60 -18.35 2.93 -2.46
N MET A 61 -18.42 2.88 -1.13
CA MET A 61 -19.46 3.58 -0.38
C MET A 61 -19.43 5.08 -0.65
N LYS A 62 -18.23 5.67 -0.73
CA LYS A 62 -18.08 7.10 -1.02
C LYS A 62 -18.50 7.47 -2.44
N ILE A 63 -18.10 6.68 -3.43
CA ILE A 63 -18.47 6.87 -4.84
C ILE A 63 -19.99 6.78 -5.00
N ALA A 64 -20.61 5.77 -4.38
CA ALA A 64 -22.06 5.61 -4.38
C ALA A 64 -22.77 6.81 -3.73
N ALA A 65 -22.26 7.29 -2.59
CA ALA A 65 -22.80 8.45 -1.90
C ALA A 65 -22.66 9.77 -2.70
N ALA A 66 -21.66 9.86 -3.58
CA ALA A 66 -21.46 11.01 -4.47
C ALA A 66 -22.38 10.99 -5.71
N GLY A 67 -23.17 9.94 -5.92
CA GLY A 67 -24.04 9.79 -7.09
C GLY A 67 -23.30 9.51 -8.40
N ALA A 68 -21.99 9.24 -8.34
CA ALA A 68 -21.17 8.92 -9.50
C ALA A 68 -21.43 7.47 -9.96
N THR A 69 -21.42 7.25 -11.27
CA THR A 69 -21.49 5.90 -11.84
C THR A 69 -20.15 5.19 -11.66
N ARG A 70 -20.15 3.85 -11.51
CA ARG A 70 -18.96 3.00 -11.29
C ARG A 70 -17.69 3.57 -11.95
N VAL A 71 -16.67 3.84 -11.13
CA VAL A 71 -15.33 4.15 -11.62
C VAL A 71 -14.85 2.97 -12.46
N ARG A 72 -14.50 3.22 -13.72
CA ARG A 72 -13.91 2.21 -14.59
C ARG A 72 -12.45 2.02 -14.17
N THR A 73 -12.12 0.85 -13.63
CA THR A 73 -10.72 0.45 -13.38
C THR A 73 -10.07 0.04 -14.69
N THR A 74 -9.07 0.79 -15.15
CA THR A 74 -8.13 0.31 -16.17
C THR A 74 -6.94 -0.31 -15.46
N LEU A 75 -6.84 -1.65 -15.42
CA LEU A 75 -5.73 -2.42 -14.83
C LEU A 75 -4.37 -2.23 -15.55
N GLY A 76 -4.18 -1.14 -16.29
CA GLY A 76 -3.26 -1.07 -17.42
C GLY A 76 -2.02 -0.20 -17.25
N SER A 77 -1.73 0.40 -16.10
CA SER A 77 -0.74 1.50 -16.05
C SER A 77 0.57 1.24 -15.32
N ASP A 78 0.78 0.08 -14.70
CA ASP A 78 2.04 -0.13 -13.98
C ASP A 78 2.68 -1.44 -14.43
N LEU A 79 3.42 -1.35 -15.54
CA LEU A 79 4.29 -2.41 -16.05
C LEU A 79 5.19 -2.99 -14.95
N GLN A 80 5.54 -2.16 -13.95
CA GLN A 80 6.33 -2.59 -12.80
C GLN A 80 5.57 -3.54 -11.87
N PHE A 81 4.22 -3.58 -11.85
CA PHE A 81 3.49 -4.66 -11.17
C PHE A 81 3.65 -5.98 -11.89
N GLN A 82 3.62 -5.99 -13.22
CA GLN A 82 3.85 -7.22 -13.96
C GLN A 82 5.27 -7.71 -13.70
N GLU A 83 6.25 -6.82 -13.69
CA GLU A 83 7.65 -7.13 -13.36
C GLU A 83 7.83 -7.71 -11.94
N ILE A 84 7.16 -7.15 -10.93
CA ILE A 84 7.16 -7.73 -9.56
C ILE A 84 6.59 -9.14 -9.56
N LEU A 85 5.47 -9.33 -10.26
CA LEU A 85 4.76 -10.60 -10.29
C LEU A 85 5.45 -11.66 -11.16
N GLU A 86 6.19 -11.24 -12.17
CA GLU A 86 7.03 -12.07 -13.04
C GLU A 86 8.40 -12.35 -12.39
N GLY A 87 8.70 -11.73 -11.26
CA GLY A 87 9.94 -11.93 -10.50
C GLY A 87 11.18 -11.34 -11.19
N SER A 88 11.00 -10.35 -12.06
CA SER A 88 12.11 -9.72 -12.79
C SER A 88 12.88 -8.70 -11.94
N LEU A 89 12.29 -8.22 -10.84
CA LEU A 89 12.94 -7.35 -9.86
C LEU A 89 13.55 -8.14 -8.71
N SER A 90 14.70 -7.69 -8.21
CA SER A 90 15.21 -8.18 -6.93
C SER A 90 14.26 -7.82 -5.78
N PHE A 91 14.33 -8.53 -4.65
CA PHE A 91 13.51 -8.20 -3.48
C PHE A 91 13.77 -6.81 -2.93
N ARG A 92 15.00 -6.33 -3.05
CA ARG A 92 15.35 -4.95 -2.69
C ARG A 92 14.63 -3.96 -3.59
N GLU A 93 14.74 -4.11 -4.91
CA GLU A 93 14.07 -3.24 -5.88
C GLU A 93 12.55 -3.28 -5.72
N THR A 94 12.00 -4.48 -5.51
CA THR A 94 10.57 -4.68 -5.21
C THR A 94 10.18 -3.88 -3.97
N THR A 95 10.94 -3.98 -2.87
CA THR A 95 10.61 -3.27 -1.62
C THR A 95 10.75 -1.75 -1.78
N GLU A 96 11.81 -1.27 -2.43
CA GLU A 96 12.01 0.16 -2.70
C GLU A 96 10.90 0.72 -3.61
N PHE A 97 10.48 -0.03 -4.62
CA PHE A 97 9.34 0.32 -5.47
C PHE A 97 8.05 0.42 -4.66
N LEU A 98 7.73 -0.59 -3.85
CA LEU A 98 6.51 -0.59 -3.02
C LEU A 98 6.50 0.59 -2.05
N ILE A 99 7.64 0.91 -1.42
CA ILE A 99 7.78 2.09 -0.55
C ILE A 99 7.49 3.37 -1.33
N ASN A 100 8.09 3.55 -2.50
CA ASN A 100 7.89 4.74 -3.33
C ASN A 100 6.44 4.87 -3.81
N ARG A 101 5.82 3.74 -4.15
CA ARG A 101 4.42 3.66 -4.53
C ARG A 101 3.51 4.12 -3.38
N GLU A 102 3.72 3.58 -2.18
CA GLU A 102 2.94 3.95 -0.98
C GLU A 102 3.15 5.42 -0.61
N ARG A 103 4.39 5.92 -0.64
CA ARG A 103 4.74 7.34 -0.41
C ARG A 103 4.07 8.28 -1.41
N THR A 104 4.01 7.88 -2.68
CA THR A 104 3.37 8.69 -3.72
C THR A 104 1.88 8.87 -3.44
N MET A 105 1.20 7.80 -3.00
CA MET A 105 -0.22 7.89 -2.67
C MET A 105 -0.46 8.62 -1.35
N GLU A 106 0.34 8.35 -0.32
CA GLU A 106 0.29 9.08 0.95
C GLU A 106 0.40 10.59 0.73
N LYS A 107 1.38 11.04 -0.06
CA LYS A 107 1.58 12.45 -0.36
C LYS A 107 0.36 13.07 -1.07
N LYS A 108 -0.20 12.38 -2.07
CA LYS A 108 -1.42 12.84 -2.78
C LYS A 108 -2.61 12.96 -1.83
N LEU A 109 -2.81 11.97 -0.96
CA LEU A 109 -3.88 12.00 0.03
C LEU A 109 -3.69 13.16 1.01
N VAL A 110 -2.48 13.38 1.54
CA VAL A 110 -2.21 14.52 2.43
C VAL A 110 -2.47 15.86 1.73
N GLU A 111 -2.07 15.99 0.46
CA GLU A 111 -2.33 17.18 -0.35
C GLU A 111 -3.83 17.42 -0.53
N TRP A 112 -4.60 16.39 -0.91
CA TRP A 112 -6.05 16.50 -1.04
C TRP A 112 -6.74 16.77 0.29
N GLY A 113 -6.28 16.17 1.39
CA GLY A 113 -6.85 16.35 2.73
C GLY A 113 -6.85 17.82 3.19
N ARG A 114 -5.92 18.63 2.69
CA ARG A 114 -5.86 20.08 2.96
C ARG A 114 -6.89 20.89 2.16
N GLY A 115 -7.28 20.41 0.99
CA GLY A 115 -8.15 21.12 0.05
C GLY A 115 -9.60 20.67 0.05
N VAL A 116 -9.92 19.50 0.60
CA VAL A 116 -11.28 18.94 0.58
C VAL A 116 -12.14 19.38 1.77
N SER A 117 -13.46 19.22 1.59
CA SER A 117 -14.49 19.42 2.61
C SER A 117 -14.28 18.57 3.85
N SER A 118 -14.85 18.98 4.98
CA SER A 118 -14.78 18.23 6.25
C SER A 118 -15.33 16.80 6.13
N VAL A 119 -16.34 16.59 5.29
CA VAL A 119 -16.94 15.28 5.02
C VAL A 119 -15.95 14.33 4.33
N ASP A 120 -15.20 14.84 3.36
CA ASP A 120 -14.23 14.04 2.59
C ASP A 120 -12.88 13.90 3.29
N ARG A 121 -12.53 14.90 4.10
CA ARG A 121 -11.26 14.97 4.81
C ARG A 121 -11.04 13.76 5.70
N ASN A 122 -12.07 13.27 6.38
CA ASN A 122 -11.96 12.11 7.25
C ASN A 122 -11.53 10.86 6.48
N LEU A 123 -12.15 10.60 5.33
CA LEU A 123 -11.79 9.48 4.47
C LEU A 123 -10.33 9.61 4.00
N VAL A 124 -9.95 10.78 3.49
CA VAL A 124 -8.61 11.00 2.93
C VAL A 124 -7.52 10.87 4.00
N ILE A 125 -7.74 11.41 5.20
CA ILE A 125 -6.82 11.26 6.34
C ILE A 125 -6.71 9.79 6.75
N TYR A 126 -7.84 9.09 6.83
CA TYR A 126 -7.87 7.66 7.18
C TYR A 126 -7.02 6.86 6.18
N LEU A 127 -7.27 7.04 4.87
CA LEU A 127 -6.49 6.38 3.82
C LEU A 127 -4.99 6.73 3.91
N ALA A 128 -4.64 8.01 4.09
CA ALA A 128 -3.24 8.45 4.21
C ALA A 128 -2.53 7.78 5.39
N SER A 129 -3.23 7.61 6.51
CA SER A 129 -2.69 6.95 7.70
C SER A 129 -2.38 5.47 7.45
N GLY A 130 -3.22 4.77 6.68
CA GLY A 130 -2.97 3.39 6.25
C GLY A 130 -1.71 3.29 5.39
N LYS A 131 -1.56 4.18 4.40
CA LYS A 131 -0.35 4.28 3.56
C LYS A 131 0.91 4.48 4.39
N ARG A 132 0.85 5.37 5.38
CA ARG A 132 1.97 5.61 6.30
C ARG A 132 2.33 4.37 7.12
N ALA A 133 1.35 3.60 7.58
CA ALA A 133 1.60 2.37 8.31
C ALA A 133 2.27 1.30 7.42
N HIS A 134 1.87 1.20 6.16
CA HIS A 134 2.50 0.30 5.17
C HIS A 134 3.95 0.70 4.90
N ILE A 135 4.23 1.99 4.69
CA ILE A 135 5.58 2.52 4.48
C ILE A 135 6.53 2.11 5.61
N VAL A 136 6.14 2.34 6.87
CA VAL A 136 7.00 2.03 8.03
C VAL A 136 7.33 0.54 8.09
N GLN A 137 6.34 -0.31 7.80
CA GLN A 137 6.55 -1.76 7.79
C GLN A 137 7.43 -2.21 6.62
N LEU A 138 7.28 -1.63 5.43
CA LEU A 138 8.15 -1.90 4.30
C LEU A 138 9.58 -1.40 4.53
N GLU A 139 9.76 -0.25 5.17
CA GLU A 139 11.08 0.27 5.55
C GLU A 139 11.79 -0.68 6.52
N ARG A 140 11.07 -1.27 7.48
CA ARG A 140 11.61 -2.35 8.33
C ARG A 140 12.09 -3.53 7.50
N GLU A 141 11.29 -4.03 6.56
CA GLU A 141 11.69 -5.13 5.69
C GLU A 141 12.91 -4.77 4.83
N LEU A 142 12.99 -3.53 4.33
CA LEU A 142 14.13 -3.05 3.56
C LEU A 142 15.43 -3.07 4.38
N GLU A 143 15.38 -2.68 5.66
CA GLU A 143 16.55 -2.80 6.55
C GLU A 143 16.99 -4.25 6.74
N LEU A 144 16.03 -5.18 6.85
CA LEU A 144 16.34 -6.61 6.96
C LEU A 144 16.93 -7.17 5.66
N ILE A 145 16.44 -6.75 4.49
CA ILE A 145 16.99 -7.11 3.18
C ILE A 145 18.42 -6.58 2.98
N LYS A 146 18.73 -5.40 3.51
CA LYS A 146 20.10 -4.84 3.46
C LYS A 146 21.08 -5.69 4.26
N LEU A 147 20.63 -6.29 5.37
CA LEU A 147 21.44 -7.19 6.20
C LEU A 147 21.52 -8.61 5.62
N ASP A 148 20.41 -9.11 5.05
CA ASP A 148 20.33 -10.42 4.41
C ASP A 148 19.59 -10.30 3.06
N ARG A 149 20.34 -10.41 1.96
CA ARG A 149 19.78 -10.27 0.60
C ARG A 149 18.69 -11.29 0.27
N ASP A 150 18.70 -12.44 0.95
CA ASP A 150 17.70 -13.49 0.77
C ASP A 150 16.60 -13.44 1.84
N TRP A 151 16.45 -12.34 2.59
CA TRP A 151 15.47 -12.19 3.67
C TRP A 151 14.08 -12.72 3.32
N PHE A 152 13.55 -12.37 2.15
CA PHE A 152 12.22 -12.81 1.68
C PHE A 152 12.12 -14.32 1.36
N LYS A 153 13.23 -15.02 1.17
CA LYS A 153 13.29 -16.49 1.00
C LYS A 153 13.52 -17.25 2.31
N ARG A 154 13.72 -16.56 3.44
CA ARG A 154 14.05 -17.20 4.73
C ARG A 154 12.80 -17.77 5.40
N GLU A 155 12.62 -19.09 5.31
CA GLU A 155 11.60 -19.80 6.10
C GLU A 155 11.89 -19.73 7.62
N ASP A 156 13.17 -19.61 8.00
CA ASP A 156 13.65 -19.50 9.39
C ASP A 156 13.71 -18.05 9.93
N ALA A 157 13.08 -17.09 9.22
CA ALA A 157 13.16 -15.66 9.55
C ALA A 157 12.82 -15.34 11.01
N GLN A 158 11.75 -15.91 11.55
CA GLN A 158 11.35 -15.70 12.96
C GLN A 158 12.44 -16.16 13.93
N PHE A 159 13.00 -17.34 13.69
CA PHE A 159 14.07 -17.88 14.53
C PHE A 159 15.29 -16.95 14.51
N ARG A 160 15.68 -16.48 13.33
CA ARG A 160 16.84 -15.58 13.16
C ARG A 160 16.67 -14.23 13.85
N ILE A 161 15.46 -13.66 13.87
CA ILE A 161 15.20 -12.41 14.61
C ILE A 161 15.40 -12.61 16.11
N VAL A 162 14.95 -13.74 16.64
CA VAL A 162 15.00 -14.01 18.09
C VAL A 162 16.39 -14.45 18.54
N HIS A 163 17.07 -15.27 17.73
CA HIS A 163 18.29 -15.97 18.16
C HIS A 163 19.55 -15.54 17.41
N GLY A 164 19.43 -14.64 16.43
CA GLY A 164 20.54 -14.23 15.58
C GLY A 164 20.92 -15.29 14.53
N GLN A 165 21.99 -14.99 13.79
CA GLN A 165 22.56 -15.93 12.84
C GLN A 165 23.32 -17.01 13.61
N ARG A 166 22.98 -18.30 13.40
CA ARG A 166 23.83 -19.40 13.92
C ARG A 166 25.25 -19.20 13.38
N GLU A 167 26.21 -19.06 14.29
CA GLU A 167 27.60 -19.31 13.95
C GLU A 167 27.67 -20.73 13.40
N LYS A 168 28.26 -20.89 12.22
CA LYS A 168 28.56 -22.23 11.72
C LYS A 168 29.63 -22.80 12.63
N ASP A 169 29.29 -23.85 13.38
CA ASP A 169 30.28 -24.79 13.90
C ASP A 169 31.05 -25.44 12.74
#